data_AF-A0AAV6TQP1-F1
#
_entry.id   AF-A0AAV6TQP1-F1
#
_cell.length_a   1.000
_cell.length_b   1.000
_cell.length_c   1.000
_cell.angle_alpha   90.00
_cell.angle_beta   90.00
_cell.angle_gamma   90.00
#
_symmetry.space_group_name_H-M   'P 1'
#
loop_
_entity.id
_entity.type
_entity.pdbx_description
1 polymer ?
#
loop_
_entity_poly.entity_id
_entity_poly.type
_entity_poly.pdbx_seq_one_letter_code
_entity_poly.pdbx_strand_id
1 'polypeptide(L)'
;MMTLICQYFPVVDAIDADILKICTRAMAYKTSTVETYNNFYLKYLVPGPRIRLWNKDKTKYVDVKEGCHIFVTQNGVSKAIIGTPLIFYKYNQEKDRCECQEPLERAFVTIHRNVQGEFPIAVGFAGTIHKFQGDTMDDTAIAINFDQSNNLHLIYTALSRVKSVQQIGAVQL
;
A
#
# COMPACT_ATOMS: atom_id res chain seq x y z
N MET A 1 -2.00 14.39 -25.81
CA MET A 1 -1.09 14.72 -24.69
C MET A 1 -0.67 13.46 -23.93
N MET A 2 -1.62 12.59 -23.53
CA MET A 2 -1.34 11.19 -23.08
C MET A 2 -0.40 10.43 -24.03
N THR A 3 -0.59 10.63 -25.34
CA THR A 3 0.22 10.04 -26.42
C THR A 3 1.72 10.34 -26.29
N LEU A 4 2.10 11.53 -25.80
CA LEU A 4 3.51 11.91 -25.65
C LEU A 4 4.13 11.24 -24.42
N ILE A 5 3.38 11.16 -23.32
CA ILE A 5 3.83 10.50 -22.08
C ILE A 5 4.01 9.00 -22.31
N CYS A 6 3.09 8.34 -23.02
CA CYS A 6 3.20 6.92 -23.36
C CYS A 6 4.34 6.63 -24.37
N GLN A 7 4.72 7.62 -25.19
CA GLN A 7 5.84 7.50 -26.13
C GLN A 7 7.21 7.59 -25.45
N TYR A 8 7.32 8.29 -24.31
CA TYR A 8 8.58 8.46 -23.57
C TYR A 8 8.67 7.65 -22.29
N PHE A 9 7.52 7.23 -21.74
CA PHE A 9 7.43 6.47 -20.51
C PHE A 9 6.45 5.31 -20.71
N PRO A 10 6.75 4.12 -20.18
CA PRO A 10 5.88 2.95 -20.27
C PRO A 10 4.69 3.09 -19.31
N VAL A 11 3.81 4.00 -19.68
CA VAL A 11 2.59 4.32 -18.96
C VAL A 11 1.47 3.58 -19.69
N VAL A 12 0.96 2.51 -19.08
CA VAL A 12 -0.21 1.82 -19.58
C VAL A 12 -1.47 2.58 -19.19
N ASP A 13 -2.40 2.70 -20.13
CA ASP A 13 -3.68 3.41 -19.94
C ASP A 13 -4.57 2.75 -18.87
N ALA A 14 -4.35 1.45 -18.61
CA ALA A 14 -5.03 0.70 -17.56
C ALA A 14 -4.07 -0.32 -16.92
N ILE A 15 -4.02 -0.35 -15.59
CA ILE A 15 -3.38 -1.42 -14.82
C ILE A 15 -4.45 -2.47 -14.53
N ASP A 16 -4.28 -3.66 -15.09
CA ASP A 16 -5.20 -4.78 -14.92
C ASP A 16 -4.75 -5.76 -13.81
N ALA A 17 -5.52 -6.84 -13.64
CA ALA A 17 -5.25 -7.86 -12.64
C ALA A 17 -3.95 -8.63 -12.90
N ASP A 18 -3.50 -8.76 -14.14
CA ASP A 18 -2.30 -9.54 -14.46
C ASP A 18 -1.04 -8.73 -14.16
N ILE A 19 -1.04 -7.44 -14.46
CA ILE A 19 0.00 -6.51 -13.99
C ILE A 19 0.07 -6.48 -12.46
N LEU A 20 -1.09 -6.42 -11.77
CA LEU A 20 -1.09 -6.37 -10.30
C LEU A 20 -0.54 -7.63 -9.65
N LYS A 21 -0.66 -8.82 -10.27
CA LYS A 21 -0.15 -10.08 -9.71
C LYS A 21 1.37 -10.17 -9.69
N ILE A 22 2.04 -9.51 -10.65
CA ILE A 22 3.51 -9.53 -10.72
C ILE A 22 4.16 -8.42 -9.88
N CYS A 23 3.38 -7.41 -9.48
CA CYS A 23 3.87 -6.29 -8.69
C CYS A 23 3.95 -6.61 -7.20
N THR A 24 4.98 -6.08 -6.54
CA THR A 24 5.12 -6.09 -5.07
C THR A 24 4.47 -4.87 -4.44
N ARG A 25 4.28 -3.80 -5.22
CA ARG A 25 3.63 -2.55 -4.78
C ARG A 25 2.87 -1.88 -5.92
N ALA A 26 1.89 -1.05 -5.56
CA ALA A 26 1.15 -0.22 -6.50
C ALA A 26 1.08 1.25 -6.04
N MET A 27 1.17 2.16 -6.99
CA MET A 27 0.93 3.58 -6.82
C MET A 27 -0.27 3.97 -7.67
N ALA A 28 -1.18 4.76 -7.09
CA ALA A 28 -2.29 5.33 -7.85
C ALA A 28 -2.44 6.83 -7.56
N TYR A 29 -3.10 7.56 -8.45
CA TYR A 29 -3.39 8.97 -8.21
C TYR A 29 -4.61 9.14 -7.28
N LYS A 30 -5.69 8.40 -7.53
CA LYS A 30 -6.94 8.48 -6.78
C LYS A 30 -6.94 7.51 -5.59
N THR A 31 -7.44 7.98 -4.45
CA THR A 31 -7.64 7.15 -3.25
C THR A 31 -8.57 5.95 -3.52
N SER A 32 -9.60 6.12 -4.35
CA SER A 32 -10.50 5.03 -4.74
C SER A 32 -9.79 3.89 -5.47
N THR A 33 -8.80 4.23 -6.30
CA THR A 33 -7.97 3.24 -7.03
C THR A 33 -7.05 2.52 -6.05
N VAL A 34 -6.48 3.23 -5.07
CA VAL A 34 -5.69 2.62 -3.98
C VAL A 34 -6.51 1.60 -3.20
N GLU A 35 -7.74 1.94 -2.81
CA GLU A 35 -8.64 1.03 -2.11
C GLU A 35 -8.97 -0.21 -2.97
N THR A 36 -9.19 -0.02 -4.26
CA THR A 36 -9.44 -1.11 -5.21
C THR A 36 -8.25 -2.08 -5.27
N TYR A 37 -7.02 -1.56 -5.35
CA TYR A 37 -5.81 -2.38 -5.41
C TYR A 37 -5.49 -3.07 -4.09
N ASN A 38 -5.69 -2.40 -2.96
CA ASN A 38 -5.53 -3.02 -1.64
C ASN A 38 -6.57 -4.15 -1.44
N ASN A 39 -7.80 -3.97 -1.90
CA ASN A 39 -8.81 -5.03 -1.89
C ASN A 39 -8.45 -6.20 -2.80
N PHE A 40 -7.92 -5.92 -4.01
CA PHE A 40 -7.39 -6.94 -4.92
C PHE A 40 -6.26 -7.74 -4.24
N TYR A 41 -5.29 -7.05 -3.66
CA TYR A 41 -4.16 -7.65 -2.94
C TYR A 41 -4.63 -8.60 -1.83
N LEU A 42 -5.53 -8.13 -0.96
CA LEU A 42 -6.07 -8.99 0.09
C LEU A 42 -6.91 -10.15 -0.47
N LYS A 43 -7.53 -10.01 -1.63
CA LYS A 43 -8.37 -11.07 -2.21
C LYS A 43 -7.56 -12.16 -2.90
N TYR A 44 -6.53 -11.78 -3.65
CA TYR A 44 -5.86 -12.67 -4.60
C TYR A 44 -4.38 -12.93 -4.29
N LEU A 45 -3.70 -12.00 -3.61
CA LEU A 45 -2.25 -12.09 -3.41
C LEU A 45 -1.87 -12.54 -2.00
N VAL A 46 -2.70 -12.22 -0.99
CA VAL A 46 -2.47 -12.69 0.38
C VAL A 46 -3.32 -13.92 0.68
N PRO A 47 -2.71 -15.08 0.99
CA PRO A 47 -3.45 -16.29 1.35
C PRO A 47 -4.14 -16.15 2.70
N GLY A 48 -5.05 -17.08 3.01
CA GLY A 48 -5.70 -17.17 4.32
C GLY A 48 -6.97 -16.34 4.49
N PRO A 49 -7.60 -16.43 5.68
CA PRO A 49 -8.88 -15.79 5.98
C PRO A 49 -8.72 -14.29 6.24
N ARG A 50 -9.72 -13.51 5.83
CA ARG A 50 -9.79 -12.08 6.10
C ARG A 50 -10.20 -11.83 7.54
N ILE A 51 -9.45 -10.97 8.22
CA ILE A 51 -9.72 -10.52 9.59
C ILE A 51 -10.24 -9.08 9.52
N ARG A 52 -11.39 -8.83 10.12
CA ARG A 52 -12.00 -7.50 10.18
C ARG A 52 -11.71 -6.82 11.51
N LEU A 53 -10.95 -5.74 11.47
CA LEU A 53 -10.60 -4.94 12.63
C LEU A 53 -11.56 -3.77 12.75
N TRP A 54 -12.65 -3.99 13.49
CA TRP A 54 -13.63 -2.95 13.78
C TRP A 54 -13.06 -1.88 14.70
N ASN A 55 -13.46 -0.62 14.51
CA ASN A 55 -13.32 0.41 15.54
C ASN A 55 -14.18 0.05 16.78
N LYS A 56 -13.95 0.72 17.92
CA LYS A 56 -14.67 0.44 19.17
C LYS A 56 -16.20 0.50 19.00
N ASP A 57 -16.70 1.45 18.22
CA ASP A 57 -18.14 1.66 17.99
C ASP A 57 -18.73 0.75 16.90
N LYS A 58 -17.90 -0.10 16.26
CA LYS A 58 -18.28 -1.00 15.15
C LYS A 58 -18.94 -0.30 13.96
N THR A 59 -18.61 0.97 13.73
CA THR A 59 -19.09 1.78 12.61
C THR A 59 -18.12 1.81 11.43
N LYS A 60 -16.83 1.56 11.69
CA LYS A 60 -15.76 1.51 10.69
C LYS A 60 -14.88 0.29 10.92
N TYR A 61 -14.19 -0.15 9.88
CA TYR A 61 -13.25 -1.25 9.99
C TYR A 61 -12.11 -1.13 8.99
N VAL A 62 -11.03 -1.87 9.28
CA VAL A 62 -9.97 -2.18 8.32
C VAL A 62 -9.94 -3.71 8.16
N ASP A 63 -9.99 -4.17 6.93
CA ASP A 63 -9.81 -5.59 6.61
C ASP A 63 -8.31 -5.87 6.43
N VAL A 64 -7.82 -6.96 7.03
CA VAL A 64 -6.43 -7.42 6.94
C VAL A 64 -6.36 -8.93 6.77
N LYS A 65 -5.17 -9.45 6.48
CA LYS A 65 -4.85 -10.89 6.49
C LYS A 65 -3.49 -11.10 7.12
N GLU A 66 -3.29 -12.25 7.76
CA GLU A 66 -1.95 -12.64 8.22
C GLU A 66 -0.97 -12.65 7.04
N GLY A 67 0.20 -12.03 7.23
CA GLY A 67 1.22 -11.86 6.20
C GLY A 67 0.99 -10.67 5.25
N CYS A 68 -0.11 -9.90 5.38
CA CYS A 68 -0.32 -8.75 4.52
C CYS A 68 0.58 -7.56 4.91
N HIS A 69 1.07 -6.82 3.93
CA HIS A 69 1.75 -5.54 4.18
C HIS A 69 0.76 -4.50 4.68
N ILE A 70 1.17 -3.73 5.68
CA ILE A 70 0.43 -2.61 6.24
C ILE A 70 1.37 -1.41 6.47
N PHE A 71 0.79 -0.24 6.68
CA PHE A 71 1.48 0.96 7.16
C PHE A 71 0.81 1.49 8.42
N VAL A 72 1.62 2.04 9.32
CA VAL A 72 1.11 2.81 10.47
C VAL A 72 0.61 4.17 9.99
N THR A 73 -0.59 4.56 10.36
CA THR A 73 -1.22 5.82 9.90
C THR A 73 -1.21 6.94 10.94
N GLN A 74 -0.69 6.68 12.14
CA GLN A 74 -0.65 7.67 13.23
C GLN A 74 0.54 7.42 14.17
N ASN A 75 1.15 8.51 14.66
CA ASN A 75 2.20 8.44 15.69
C ASN A 75 1.63 8.20 17.10
N GLY A 76 2.45 7.68 18.02
CA GLY A 76 2.12 7.59 19.45
C GLY A 76 1.23 6.41 19.86
N VAL A 77 0.94 5.50 18.92
CA VAL A 77 0.09 4.31 19.09
C VAL A 77 0.88 2.99 19.08
N SER A 78 2.18 3.09 18.78
CA SER A 78 3.17 2.03 18.80
C SER A 78 4.57 2.67 18.87
N LYS A 79 5.62 1.84 18.90
CA LYS A 79 7.01 2.32 18.71
C LYS A 79 7.31 2.76 17.28
N ALA A 80 6.52 2.30 16.31
CA ALA A 80 6.68 2.66 14.91
C ALA A 80 6.08 4.05 14.63
N ILE A 81 6.74 4.80 13.74
CA ILE A 81 6.29 6.11 13.28
C ILE A 81 5.30 5.96 12.12
N ILE A 82 4.58 7.04 11.82
CA ILE A 82 3.68 7.11 10.68
C ILE A 82 4.42 6.79 9.38
N GLY A 83 3.80 5.96 8.54
CA GLY A 83 4.37 5.49 7.28
C GLY A 83 5.30 4.29 7.42
N THR A 84 5.66 3.84 8.63
CA THR A 84 6.50 2.64 8.79
C THR A 84 5.81 1.42 8.18
N PRO A 85 6.46 0.72 7.22
CA PRO A 85 5.94 -0.52 6.66
C PRO A 85 6.08 -1.67 7.66
N LEU A 86 5.01 -2.44 7.83
CA LEU A 86 4.98 -3.62 8.69
C LEU A 86 4.28 -4.77 7.97
N ILE A 87 4.51 -5.99 8.46
CA ILE A 87 3.77 -7.19 8.07
C ILE A 87 2.79 -7.51 9.20
N PHE A 88 1.50 -7.58 8.88
CA PHE A 88 0.50 -7.94 9.86
C PHE A 88 0.65 -9.41 10.25
N TYR A 89 0.85 -9.69 11.54
CA TYR A 89 1.01 -11.05 12.04
C TYR A 89 -0.32 -11.58 12.58
N LYS A 90 -0.89 -10.93 13.60
CA LYS A 90 -2.19 -11.35 14.14
C LYS A 90 -2.88 -10.24 14.93
N TYR A 91 -4.19 -10.42 15.14
CA TYR A 91 -4.96 -9.62 16.08
C TYR A 91 -5.18 -10.40 17.36
N ASN A 92 -4.70 -9.86 18.49
CA ASN A 92 -4.96 -10.39 19.82
C ASN A 92 -6.23 -9.72 20.37
N GLN A 93 -7.35 -10.47 20.38
CA GLN A 93 -8.64 -9.97 20.86
C GLN A 93 -8.65 -9.70 22.37
N GLU A 94 -8.02 -10.56 23.17
CA GLU A 94 -8.00 -10.42 24.64
C GLU A 94 -7.28 -9.14 25.08
N LYS A 95 -6.20 -8.77 24.38
CA LYS A 95 -5.42 -7.57 24.66
C LYS A 95 -5.78 -6.39 23.76
N ASP A 96 -6.77 -6.55 22.89
CA ASP A 96 -7.24 -5.59 21.89
C ASP A 96 -6.11 -4.85 21.15
N ARG A 97 -5.17 -5.62 20.58
CA ARG A 97 -3.98 -5.08 19.92
C ARG A 97 -3.57 -5.90 18.70
N CYS A 98 -2.98 -5.23 17.71
CA CYS A 98 -2.38 -5.91 16.57
C CYS A 98 -0.92 -6.20 16.87
N GLU A 99 -0.47 -7.40 16.53
CA GLU A 99 0.94 -7.79 16.54
C GLU A 99 1.40 -7.82 15.08
N CYS A 100 2.50 -7.13 14.82
CA CYS A 100 3.04 -6.91 13.49
C CYS A 100 4.55 -7.13 13.51
N GLN A 101 5.15 -7.33 12.36
CA GLN A 101 6.58 -7.57 12.23
C GLN A 101 7.22 -6.55 11.28
N GLU A 102 8.40 -6.06 11.65
CA GLU A 102 9.21 -5.24 10.75
C GLU A 102 9.81 -6.11 9.64
N PRO A 103 9.71 -5.71 8.36
CA PRO A 103 10.16 -6.54 7.23
C PRO A 103 11.65 -6.92 7.29
N LEU A 104 12.51 -6.01 7.75
CA LEU A 104 13.96 -6.18 7.74
C LEU A 104 14.49 -6.78 9.05
N GLU A 105 14.12 -6.19 10.17
CA GLU A 105 14.67 -6.58 11.49
C GLU A 105 13.97 -7.80 12.09
N ARG A 106 12.83 -8.22 11.53
CA ARG A 106 11.96 -9.27 12.07
C ARG A 106 11.50 -9.00 13.51
N ALA A 107 11.70 -7.78 14.02
CA ALA A 107 11.24 -7.35 15.32
C ALA A 107 9.73 -7.25 15.37
N PHE A 108 9.12 -7.63 16.49
CA PHE A 108 7.68 -7.51 16.69
C PHE A 108 7.31 -6.12 17.19
N VAL A 109 6.38 -5.49 16.48
CA VAL A 109 5.77 -4.22 16.84
C VAL A 109 4.32 -4.48 17.25
N THR A 110 3.93 -3.93 18.39
CA THR A 110 2.54 -3.98 18.85
C THR A 110 1.86 -2.65 18.56
N ILE A 111 0.70 -2.70 17.93
CA ILE A 111 -0.11 -1.52 17.58
C ILE A 111 -1.40 -1.54 18.39
N HIS A 112 -1.63 -0.44 19.09
CA HIS A 112 -2.84 -0.19 19.86
C HIS A 112 -3.81 0.71 19.10
N ARG A 113 -5.07 0.73 19.55
CA ARG A 113 -6.04 1.71 19.05
C ARG A 113 -5.62 3.13 19.40
N ASN A 114 -5.99 4.08 18.54
CA ASN A 114 -5.86 5.49 18.84
C ASN A 114 -6.95 5.98 19.82
N VAL A 115 -6.92 7.27 20.15
CA VAL A 115 -7.89 7.90 21.07
C VAL A 115 -9.34 7.84 20.55
N GLN A 116 -9.52 7.73 19.23
CA GLN A 116 -10.82 7.53 18.57
C GLN A 116 -11.26 6.06 18.55
N GLY A 117 -10.47 5.14 19.10
CA GLY A 117 -10.79 3.72 19.15
C GLY A 117 -10.60 2.97 17.82
N GLU A 118 -9.89 3.55 16.86
CA GLU A 118 -9.57 2.95 15.57
C GLU A 118 -8.17 2.30 15.62
N PHE A 119 -7.95 1.23 14.86
CA PHE A 119 -6.58 0.75 14.62
C PHE A 119 -5.91 1.65 13.58
N PRO A 120 -4.80 2.33 13.92
CA PRO A 120 -4.15 3.31 13.07
C PRO A 120 -3.24 2.61 12.04
N ILE A 121 -3.86 1.79 11.19
CA ILE A 121 -3.19 1.03 10.15
C ILE A 121 -3.96 1.10 8.83
N ALA A 122 -3.24 0.95 7.73
CA ALA A 122 -3.82 0.78 6.41
C ALA A 122 -3.07 -0.33 5.66
N VAL A 123 -3.76 -1.03 4.74
CA VAL A 123 -3.12 -2.02 3.86
C VAL A 123 -2.08 -1.33 2.98
N GLY A 124 -0.89 -1.93 2.88
CA GLY A 124 0.31 -1.30 2.36
C GLY A 124 0.80 -1.81 1.00
N PHE A 125 -0.06 -2.51 0.26
CA PHE A 125 0.25 -2.88 -1.13
C PHE A 125 0.14 -1.69 -2.07
N ALA A 126 -0.92 -0.88 -1.92
CA ALA A 126 -1.14 0.30 -2.73
C ALA A 126 -1.14 1.58 -1.89
N GLY A 127 -0.64 2.67 -2.48
CA GLY A 127 -0.70 4.01 -1.89
C GLY A 127 -0.89 5.10 -2.94
N THR A 128 -1.31 6.28 -2.50
CA THR A 128 -1.41 7.43 -3.40
C THR A 128 -0.02 7.95 -3.73
N ILE A 129 0.24 8.39 -4.96
CA ILE A 129 1.54 8.95 -5.39
C ILE A 129 2.06 10.03 -4.41
N HIS A 130 1.17 10.88 -3.88
CA HIS A 130 1.51 11.90 -2.88
C HIS A 130 2.12 11.35 -1.58
N LYS A 131 1.68 10.17 -1.13
CA LYS A 131 2.18 9.55 0.11
C LYS A 131 3.59 8.99 -0.04
N PHE A 132 4.06 8.84 -1.28
CA PHE A 132 5.41 8.40 -1.59
C PHE A 132 6.35 9.57 -1.92
N GLN A 133 5.91 10.83 -1.77
CA GLN A 133 6.79 11.98 -1.93
C GLN A 133 7.91 11.96 -0.89
N GLY A 134 9.16 11.76 -1.34
CA GLY A 134 10.34 11.68 -0.47
C GLY A 134 10.79 10.25 -0.15
N ASP A 135 10.01 9.23 -0.52
CA ASP A 135 10.38 7.82 -0.33
C ASP A 135 11.14 7.29 -1.56
N THR A 136 12.02 6.30 -1.38
CA THR A 136 12.68 5.57 -2.47
C THR A 136 12.28 4.12 -2.35
N MET A 137 11.55 3.61 -3.35
CA MET A 137 11.04 2.25 -3.29
C MET A 137 12.12 1.24 -3.67
N ASP A 138 12.43 0.33 -2.75
CA ASP A 138 13.28 -0.84 -2.99
C ASP A 138 12.48 -2.04 -3.57
N ASP A 139 11.25 -1.79 -4.01
CA ASP A 139 10.35 -2.78 -4.59
C ASP A 139 10.83 -3.30 -5.95
N THR A 140 10.65 -4.60 -6.22
CA THR A 140 11.14 -5.23 -7.45
C THR A 140 10.25 -4.97 -8.66
N ALA A 141 8.94 -4.82 -8.42
CA ALA A 141 7.95 -4.56 -9.47
C ALA A 141 6.83 -3.66 -8.93
N ILE A 142 6.61 -2.53 -9.60
CA ILE A 142 5.73 -1.46 -9.15
C ILE A 142 4.71 -1.18 -10.26
N ALA A 143 3.43 -1.25 -9.92
CA ALA A 143 2.36 -0.74 -10.77
C ALA A 143 2.19 0.77 -10.55
N ILE A 144 2.10 1.56 -11.61
CA ILE A 144 1.84 3.01 -11.52
C ILE A 144 0.59 3.32 -12.33
N ASN A 145 -0.49 3.71 -11.65
CA ASN A 145 -1.71 4.18 -12.30
C ASN A 145 -1.85 5.69 -12.11
N PHE A 146 -1.82 6.45 -13.20
CA PHE A 146 -2.03 7.90 -13.16
C PHE A 146 -3.52 8.30 -13.16
N ASP A 147 -4.44 7.35 -13.28
CA ASP A 147 -5.89 7.56 -13.34
C ASP A 147 -6.30 8.65 -14.35
N GLN A 148 -5.66 8.65 -15.53
CA GLN A 148 -5.80 9.65 -16.59
C GLN A 148 -5.40 11.08 -16.19
N SER A 149 -4.60 11.23 -15.14
CA SER A 149 -4.07 12.53 -14.72
C SER A 149 -3.13 13.10 -15.79
N ASN A 150 -3.41 14.34 -16.19
CA ASN A 150 -2.55 15.12 -17.09
C ASN A 150 -1.52 15.98 -16.33
N ASN A 151 -1.38 15.79 -15.02
CA ASN A 151 -0.46 16.58 -14.21
C ASN A 151 0.97 16.05 -14.35
N LEU A 152 1.78 16.73 -15.17
CA LEU A 152 3.18 16.39 -15.42
C LEU A 152 4.03 16.32 -14.14
N HIS A 153 3.74 17.16 -13.15
CA HIS A 153 4.48 17.15 -11.89
C HIS A 153 4.24 15.85 -11.11
N LEU A 154 3.03 15.29 -11.17
CA LEU A 154 2.71 14.01 -10.53
C LEU A 154 3.34 12.83 -11.26
N ILE A 155 3.35 12.88 -12.59
CA ILE A 155 4.02 11.87 -13.42
C ILE A 155 5.51 11.83 -13.11
N TYR A 156 6.16 12.99 -13.10
CA TYR A 156 7.55 13.11 -12.67
C TYR A 156 7.76 12.63 -11.23
N THR A 157 6.87 13.01 -10.31
CA THR A 157 6.97 12.61 -8.91
C THR A 157 6.93 11.09 -8.74
N ALA A 158 6.05 10.38 -9.45
CA ALA A 158 5.95 8.92 -9.37
C ALA A 158 7.15 8.22 -10.03
N LEU A 159 7.55 8.68 -11.22
CA LEU A 159 8.67 8.08 -11.97
C LEU A 159 10.03 8.30 -11.29
N SER A 160 10.20 9.40 -10.56
CA SER A 160 11.41 9.63 -9.75
C SER A 160 11.51 8.73 -8.50
N ARG A 161 10.50 7.91 -8.20
CA ARG A 161 10.54 6.93 -7.10
C ARG A 161 11.08 5.57 -7.50
N VAL A 162 11.05 5.26 -8.80
CA VAL A 162 11.65 4.04 -9.32
C VAL A 162 13.12 4.30 -9.62
N LYS A 163 14.00 3.37 -9.24
CA LYS A 163 15.44 3.44 -9.54
C LYS A 163 15.71 3.12 -11.00
N SER A 164 14.86 2.31 -11.61
CA SER A 164 15.01 1.88 -13.00
C SER A 164 13.66 1.65 -13.67
N VAL A 165 13.58 1.88 -14.97
CA VAL A 165 12.35 1.68 -15.77
C VAL A 165 11.89 0.22 -15.71
N GLN A 166 12.82 -0.73 -15.59
CA GLN A 166 12.53 -2.16 -15.45
C GLN A 166 11.74 -2.49 -14.19
N GLN A 167 11.71 -1.62 -13.15
CA GLN A 167 10.87 -1.86 -11.97
C GLN A 167 9.38 -1.58 -12.26
N ILE A 168 9.04 -0.92 -13.36
CA ILE A 168 7.64 -0.68 -13.70
C ILE A 168 7.07 -1.98 -14.26
N GLY A 169 6.12 -2.60 -13.55
CA GLY A 169 5.61 -3.93 -13.88
C GLY A 169 5.04 -4.04 -15.29
N ALA A 170 4.46 -2.95 -15.80
CA ALA A 170 3.94 -2.87 -17.17
C ALA A 170 5.02 -2.93 -18.28
N VAL A 171 6.30 -2.74 -17.95
CA VAL A 171 7.45 -2.84 -18.89
C VAL A 171 7.92 -4.28 -19.05
N GLN A 172 7.67 -5.11 -18.04
CA GLN A 172 8.19 -6.48 -18.00
C GLN A 172 7.31 -7.48 -18.78
N LEU A 173 6.15 -7.03 -19.29
CA LEU A 173 5.20 -7.80 -20.08
C LEU A 173 5.37 -7.48 -21.57
#